data_AF-A0A355WDL4-F1
#
_entry.id   AF-A0A355WDL4-F1
#
_cell.length_a   1.000
_cell.length_b   1.000
_cell.length_c   1.000
_cell.angle_alpha   90.00
_cell.angle_beta   90.00
_cell.angle_gamma   90.00
#
_symmetry.space_group_name_H-M   'P 1'
#
loop_
_entity.id
_entity.type
_entity.pdbx_description
1 polymer ?
#
loop_
_entity_poly.entity_id
_entity_poly.type
_entity_poly.pdbx_seq_one_letter_code
_entity_poly.pdbx_strand_id
1 'polypeptide(L)' 'MRLIITKNYEDMSRKAANMLAAQVLLKPNSILGLATGSTPIQTYKNLISMYENGDVDFSKVTSFNLDEYVNLP' A
#
# COMPACT_ATOMS: atom_id res chain seq x y z
N MET A 1 5.03 19.67 -2.56
CA MET A 1 4.97 18.40 -3.32
C MET A 1 6.38 17.83 -3.44
N ARG A 2 6.59 16.55 -3.16
CA ARG A 2 7.88 15.85 -3.34
C ARG A 2 7.75 14.89 -4.53
N LEU A 3 8.63 15.01 -5.52
CA LEU A 3 8.68 14.10 -6.67
C LEU A 3 9.74 13.02 -6.43
N ILE A 4 9.39 11.76 -6.64
CA ILE A 4 10.32 10.63 -6.55
C ILE A 4 10.36 9.96 -7.92
N ILE A 5 11.48 10.09 -8.63
CA ILE A 5 11.71 9.44 -9.91
C ILE A 5 12.33 8.07 -9.64
N THR A 6 11.74 7.03 -10.21
CA THR A 6 12.14 5.63 -10.00
C THR A 6 12.59 5.01 -11.31
N LYS A 7 13.37 3.93 -11.23
CA LYS A 7 13.97 3.34 -12.44
C LYS A 7 12.92 2.68 -13.34
N ASN A 8 11.96 2.02 -12.73
CA ASN A 8 10.91 1.23 -13.39
C ASN A 8 9.73 1.00 -12.43
N TYR A 9 8.76 0.23 -12.90
CA TYR A 9 7.54 -0.13 -12.17
C TYR A 9 7.82 -0.89 -10.87
N GLU A 10 8.79 -1.80 -10.88
CA GLU A 10 9.15 -2.62 -9.73
C GLU A 10 9.80 -1.77 -8.63
N ASP A 11 10.70 -0.87 -8.99
CA ASP A 11 11.33 0.08 -8.05
C ASP A 11 10.32 1.07 -7.47
N MET A 12 9.40 1.59 -8.30
CA MET A 12 8.30 2.43 -7.84
C MET A 12 7.43 1.72 -6.81
N SER A 13 7.00 0.50 -7.14
CA SER A 13 6.08 -0.28 -6.33
C SER A 13 6.72 -0.70 -5.00
N ARG A 14 8.01 -1.02 -5.00
CA ARG A 14 8.77 -1.33 -3.78
C ARG A 14 8.90 -0.11 -2.88
N LYS A 15 9.22 1.06 -3.44
CA LYS A 15 9.31 2.31 -2.67
C LYS A 15 7.96 2.69 -2.05
N ALA A 16 6.88 2.58 -2.81
CA ALA A 16 5.53 2.83 -2.31
C ALA A 16 5.15 1.87 -1.16
N ALA A 17 5.45 0.58 -1.30
CA ALA A 17 5.21 -0.42 -0.25
C ALA A 17 6.02 -0.10 1.01
N ASN A 18 7.30 0.22 0.88
CA ASN A 18 8.15 0.60 2.01
C ASN A 18 7.60 1.83 2.76
N MET A 19 7.06 2.82 2.03
CA MET A 19 6.45 4.01 2.64
C MET A 19 5.18 3.66 3.43
N LEU A 20 4.32 2.80 2.87
CA LEU A 20 3.11 2.34 3.56
C LEU A 20 3.43 1.47 4.78
N ALA A 21 4.37 0.53 4.66
CA ALA A 21 4.82 -0.30 5.76
C ALA A 21 5.44 0.55 6.88
N ALA A 22 6.30 1.52 6.53
CA ALA A 22 6.86 2.46 7.51
C ALA A 22 5.77 3.26 8.25
N GLN A 23 4.73 3.70 7.54
CA GLN A 23 3.60 4.39 8.16
C GLN A 23 2.86 3.49 9.17
N VAL A 24 2.62 2.22 8.83
CA VAL A 24 1.96 1.26 9.71
C VAL A 24 2.83 0.91 10.92
N LEU A 25 4.15 0.74 10.73
CA LEU A 25 5.08 0.52 11.84
C LEU A 25 5.13 1.69 12.82
N LEU A 26 5.15 2.93 12.30
CA LEU A 26 5.15 4.14 13.14
C LEU A 26 3.80 4.41 13.81
N LYS A 27 2.70 3.99 13.17
CA LYS A 27 1.33 4.15 13.67
C LYS A 27 0.50 2.92 13.30
N PRO A 28 0.47 1.88 14.17
CA PRO A 28 -0.22 0.62 13.88
C PRO A 28 -1.73 0.75 13.63
N ASN A 29 -2.37 1.80 14.18
CA ASN A 29 -3.78 2.12 13.94
C ASN A 29 -3.98 3.18 12.83
N SER A 30 -3.12 3.16 11.82
CA SER A 30 -3.24 4.07 10.67
C SER A 30 -4.55 3.82 9.92
N ILE A 31 -5.16 4.92 9.46
CA ILE A 31 -6.26 4.89 8.51
C ILE A 31 -5.66 5.11 7.12
N LEU A 32 -5.73 4.09 6.26
CA LEU A 32 -5.09 4.09 4.94
C LEU A 32 -6.11 4.33 3.83
N GLY A 33 -5.91 5.38 3.04
CA GLY A 33 -6.61 5.54 1.76
C GLY A 33 -5.95 4.67 0.69
N LEU A 34 -6.72 3.77 0.06
CA LEU A 34 -6.22 2.79 -0.91
C LEU A 34 -6.87 2.98 -2.28
N ALA A 35 -6.07 2.75 -3.32
CA ALA A 35 -6.50 2.84 -4.72
C ALA A 35 -6.59 1.45 -5.36
N THR A 36 -7.40 1.34 -6.41
CA THR A 36 -7.49 0.15 -7.27
C THR A 36 -6.73 0.38 -8.58
N GLY A 37 -6.98 -0.44 -9.61
CA GLY A 37 -6.30 -0.36 -10.91
C GLY A 37 -4.96 -1.10 -10.96
N SER A 38 -4.27 -0.99 -12.11
CA SER A 38 -3.04 -1.77 -12.36
C SER A 38 -1.80 -1.23 -11.65
N THR A 39 -1.72 0.09 -11.44
CA THR A 39 -0.57 0.75 -10.82
C THR A 39 -0.24 0.20 -9.42
N PRO A 40 -1.18 0.05 -8.47
CA PRO A 40 -0.85 -0.43 -7.12
C PRO A 40 -0.68 -1.95 -6.98
N ILE A 41 -0.92 -2.76 -8.01
CA ILE A 41 -0.87 -4.24 -7.92
C ILE A 41 0.45 -4.72 -7.32
N GLN A 42 1.58 -4.29 -7.88
CA GLN A 42 2.89 -4.74 -7.38
C GLN A 42 3.23 -4.16 -6.01
N THR A 43 2.70 -2.97 -5.66
CA THR A 43 2.82 -2.42 -4.30
C THR A 43 2.14 -3.34 -3.28
N TYR A 44 0.91 -3.78 -3.56
CA TYR A 44 0.20 -4.71 -2.67
C TYR A 44 0.89 -6.06 -2.56
N LYS A 45 1.43 -6.61 -3.66
CA LYS A 45 2.24 -7.84 -3.61
C LYS A 45 3.45 -7.71 -2.68
N ASN A 46 4.15 -6.57 -2.73
CA ASN A 46 5.27 -6.32 -1.82
C ASN A 46 4.82 -6.22 -0.36
N LEU A 47 3.69 -5.56 -0.08
CA LEU A 47 3.13 -5.47 1.28
C LEU A 47 2.70 -6.84 1.84
N ILE A 48 2.11 -7.69 1.00
CA ILE A 48 1.76 -9.07 1.37
C ILE A 48 3.03 -9.83 1.77
N SER A 49 4.09 -9.78 0.94
CA SER A 49 5.35 -10.44 1.26
C SER A 49 5.97 -9.93 2.57
N MET A 50 5.91 -8.62 2.83
CA MET A 50 6.37 -8.05 4.11
C MET A 50 5.55 -8.56 5.30
N TYR A 51 4.23 -8.67 5.17
CA TYR A 51 3.37 -9.25 6.22
C TYR A 51 3.71 -10.73 6.47
N GLU A 52 3.86 -11.51 5.41
CA GLU A 52 4.22 -12.94 5.50
C GLU A 52 5.60 -13.17 6.14
N ASN A 53 6.53 -12.24 5.94
CA ASN A 53 7.85 -12.25 6.58
C ASN A 53 7.83 -11.74 8.04
N GLY A 54 6.71 -11.20 8.52
CA GLY A 54 6.59 -10.60 9.84
C GLY A 54 7.15 -9.18 9.97
N ASP A 55 7.44 -8.51 8.85
CA ASP A 55 8.02 -7.16 8.82
C ASP A 55 6.98 -6.06 9.14
N VAL A 56 5.68 -6.34 8.96
CA VAL A 56 4.58 -5.40 9.20
C VAL A 56 3.33 -6.14 9.64
N ASP A 57 2.57 -5.55 10.58
CA ASP A 57 1.28 -6.08 11.05
C ASP A 57 0.16 -5.09 10.73
N PHE A 58 -0.86 -5.55 10.01
CA PHE A 58 -2.04 -4.77 9.63
C PHE A 58 -3.25 -4.98 10.56
N SER A 59 -3.13 -5.77 11.64
CA SER A 59 -4.24 -6.16 12.53
C SER A 59 -5.03 -5.00 13.14
N LYS A 60 -4.42 -3.81 13.22
CA LYS A 60 -5.02 -2.59 13.79
C LYS A 60 -5.31 -1.51 12.74
N VAL A 61 -5.04 -1.78 11.47
CA VAL A 61 -5.23 -0.82 10.38
C VAL A 61 -6.69 -0.77 9.95
N THR A 62 -7.16 0.42 9.59
CA THR A 62 -8.45 0.62 8.92
C THR A 62 -8.18 1.15 7.51
N SER A 63 -8.89 0.65 6.49
CA SER A 63 -8.75 1.15 5.12
C SER A 63 -10.01 1.85 4.63
N PHE A 64 -9.82 2.78 3.69
CA PHE A 64 -10.87 3.40 2.89
C PHE A 64 -10.44 3.35 1.42
N ASN A 65 -11.32 2.92 0.53
CA ASN A 65 -11.05 2.95 -0.90
C ASN A 65 -11.51 4.28 -1.52
N LEU A 66 -10.86 4.68 -2.62
CA LEU A 66 -11.17 5.91 -3.32
C LEU A 66 -12.57 5.91 -3.96
N ASP A 67 -12.95 4.77 -4.54
CA ASP A 67 -14.11 4.64 -5.41
C ASP A 67 -14.60 3.19 -5.48
N GLU A 68 -15.83 3.03 -5.99
CA GLU A 68 -16.44 1.78 -6.40
C GLU A 68 -17.37 2.06 -7.59
N TYR A 69 -17.54 1.07 -8.45
CA TYR A 69 -18.52 1.11 -9.53
C TYR A 69 -19.94 1.00 -9.00
N VAL A 70 -20.80 1.87 -9.51
CA VAL A 70 -22.23 1.83 -9.21
C VAL A 70 -22.86 0.55 -9.79
N ASN A 71 -23.67 -0.14 -8.99
CA ASN A 71 -24.42 -1.36 -9.33
C ASN A 71 -23.58 -2.63 -9.60
N LEU A 72 -22.38 -2.76 -9.02
CA LEU A 72 -21.72 -4.07 -8.91
C LEU A 72 -22.24 -4.83 -7.65
N PRO A 73 -22.43 -6.16 -7.74
CA PRO A 73 -22.94 -6.98 -6.64
C PRO A 73 -21.96 -7.14 -5.47
#